data_AF-A0A7V9B6F5-F1
#
_entry.id   AF-A0A7V9B6F5-F1
#
_cell.length_a   1.000
_cell.length_b   1.000
_cell.length_c   1.000
_cell.angle_alpha   90.00
_cell.angle_beta   90.00
_cell.angle_gamma   90.00
#
_symmetry.space_group_name_H-M   'P 1'
#
loop_
_entity.id
_entity.type
_entity.pdbx_description
1 polymer ?
#
loop_
_entity_poly.entity_id
_entity_poly.type
_entity_poly.pdbx_seq_one_letter_code
_entity_poly.pdbx_strand_id
1 'polypeptide(L)'
;MTSGRPEDRDRRITSHLLADLSEEARAIWESTAPPDPSRRRRSLHDTVHARLSGVNRSLRTTKGGLPVHAGACLLPGGPGFLVAGRTGSGKSSLSALLATVWGATLVSDDTVWLGAAGAAGIGAPLALRPGSPLWERARALWHADDSARLLARTVDLEAPPVALAARVDRLLFPTYQPGTAQLACLPAAEAFGRLAGSVLRRCGERDMMDLAEVVGRCPAAAIAYPDAEASLRLISEWLEATPAAVPVEVQHLDTSMLRAAGLGLEVRGVRFDDDVVLWRPQLGRMLHLRGWLGGSLCHTPAWEELAASGFVGQQEERSDA
;
A
#
# COMPACT_ATOMS: atom_id res chain seq x y z
N MET A 1 -25.51 23.69 27.35
CA MET A 1 -24.82 22.52 26.76
C MET A 1 -25.44 21.27 27.36
N THR A 2 -26.37 20.63 26.64
CA THR A 2 -27.00 19.39 27.09
C THR A 2 -25.97 18.26 27.09
N SER A 3 -25.68 17.71 28.27
CA SER A 3 -24.85 16.52 28.44
C SER A 3 -25.58 15.32 27.84
N GLY A 4 -25.45 15.12 26.53
CA GLY A 4 -25.89 13.89 25.86
C GLY A 4 -25.23 12.69 26.52
N ARG A 5 -25.92 11.54 26.54
CA ARG A 5 -25.33 10.30 27.08
C ARG A 5 -24.05 10.01 26.28
N PRO A 6 -22.97 9.50 26.90
CA PRO A 6 -21.74 9.15 26.18
C PRO A 6 -21.98 8.32 24.91
N GLU A 7 -22.96 7.42 24.96
CA GLU A 7 -23.40 6.61 23.81
C GLU A 7 -23.88 7.43 22.61
N ASP A 8 -24.56 8.56 22.83
CA ASP A 8 -25.04 9.44 21.76
C ASP A 8 -23.86 10.19 21.10
N ARG A 9 -22.87 10.58 21.91
CA ARG A 9 -21.63 11.19 21.40
C ARG A 9 -20.87 10.20 20.52
N ASP A 10 -20.65 8.98 21.01
CA ASP A 10 -19.86 7.97 20.29
C ASP A 10 -20.56 7.51 19.01
N ARG A 11 -21.89 7.38 19.03
CA ARG A 11 -22.69 7.11 17.83
C ARG A 11 -22.54 8.23 16.79
N ARG A 12 -22.60 9.49 17.22
CA ARG A 12 -22.43 10.66 16.32
C ARG A 12 -21.03 10.71 15.71
N ILE A 13 -19.99 10.48 16.51
CA ILE A 13 -18.60 10.44 16.04
C ILE A 13 -18.40 9.28 15.06
N THR A 14 -18.89 8.09 15.39
CA THR A 14 -18.79 6.92 14.51
C THR A 14 -19.51 7.17 13.18
N SER A 15 -20.74 7.68 13.22
CA SER A 15 -21.49 8.02 12.01
C SER A 15 -20.77 9.06 11.16
N HIS A 16 -20.12 10.05 11.79
CA HIS A 16 -19.32 11.05 11.10
C HIS A 16 -18.11 10.41 10.41
N LEU A 17 -17.28 9.67 11.15
CA LEU A 17 -16.06 9.04 10.64
C LEU A 17 -16.32 8.05 9.48
N LEU A 18 -17.51 7.47 9.41
CA LEU A 18 -17.87 6.44 8.43
C LEU A 18 -18.80 6.96 7.31
N ALA A 19 -18.97 8.28 7.22
CA ALA A 19 -19.83 8.90 6.22
C ALA A 19 -19.42 8.52 4.78
N ASP A 20 -18.12 8.35 4.55
CA ASP A 20 -17.57 8.10 3.22
C ASP A 20 -17.36 6.61 2.89
N LEU A 21 -17.75 5.70 3.80
CA LEU A 21 -17.64 4.25 3.54
C LEU A 21 -18.41 3.83 2.29
N SER A 22 -17.81 2.95 1.49
CA SER A 22 -18.51 2.27 0.39
C SER A 22 -19.69 1.44 0.92
N GLU A 23 -20.71 1.25 0.09
CA GLU A 23 -21.90 0.48 0.45
C GLU A 23 -21.55 -0.96 0.89
N GLU A 24 -20.66 -1.62 0.14
CA GLU A 24 -20.15 -2.95 0.46
C GLU A 24 -19.46 -2.99 1.84
N ALA A 25 -18.58 -2.02 2.12
CA ALA A 25 -17.88 -1.94 3.40
C ALA A 25 -18.83 -1.60 4.55
N ARG A 26 -19.84 -0.75 4.31
CA ARG A 26 -20.89 -0.40 5.27
C ARG A 26 -21.74 -1.61 5.64
N ALA A 27 -22.15 -2.43 4.66
CA ALA A 27 -22.90 -3.65 4.92
C ALA A 27 -22.13 -4.63 5.83
N ILE A 28 -20.83 -4.83 5.56
CA ILE A 28 -19.96 -5.68 6.41
C ILE A 28 -19.75 -5.04 7.78
N TRP A 29 -19.56 -3.73 7.84
CA TRP A 29 -19.46 -3.00 9.11
C TRP A 29 -20.69 -3.29 9.97
N GLU A 30 -21.90 -3.08 9.43
CA GLU A 30 -23.17 -3.29 10.11
C GLU A 30 -23.39 -4.74 10.56
N SER A 31 -22.98 -5.72 9.74
CA SER A 31 -23.10 -7.14 10.10
C SER A 31 -22.05 -7.62 11.11
N THR A 32 -20.94 -6.88 11.26
CA THR A 32 -19.86 -7.25 12.19
C THR A 32 -20.20 -6.78 13.59
N ALA A 33 -20.31 -7.70 14.54
CA ALA A 33 -20.50 -7.35 15.95
C ALA A 33 -19.36 -6.43 16.45
N PRO A 34 -19.67 -5.40 17.25
CA PRO A 34 -18.62 -4.60 17.86
C PRO A 34 -17.70 -5.49 18.72
N PRO A 35 -16.40 -5.18 18.80
CA PRO A 35 -15.48 -5.93 19.65
C PRO A 35 -15.96 -5.91 21.11
N ASP A 36 -15.76 -7.03 21.82
CA ASP A 36 -16.22 -7.20 23.20
C ASP A 36 -15.70 -6.06 24.11
N PRO A 37 -16.60 -5.29 24.75
CA PRO A 37 -16.23 -4.17 25.63
C PRO A 37 -15.41 -4.61 26.86
N SER A 38 -15.39 -5.91 27.21
CA SER A 38 -14.60 -6.44 28.32
C SER A 38 -13.08 -6.36 28.09
N ARG A 39 -12.62 -6.21 26.83
CA ARG A 39 -11.20 -6.19 26.44
C ARG A 39 -10.56 -4.80 26.57
N ARG A 40 -10.33 -4.33 27.81
CA ARG A 40 -9.71 -3.03 28.17
C ARG A 40 -10.46 -1.81 27.59
N ARG A 41 -10.45 -0.69 28.31
CA ARG A 41 -10.99 0.60 27.82
C ARG A 41 -10.19 1.06 26.59
N ARG A 42 -10.59 0.63 25.40
CA ARG A 42 -10.08 1.17 24.14
C ARG A 42 -10.74 2.53 23.91
N SER A 43 -9.98 3.45 23.34
CA SER A 43 -10.53 4.69 22.80
C SER A 43 -11.59 4.36 21.73
N LEU A 44 -12.50 5.30 21.47
CA LEU A 44 -13.49 5.15 20.41
C LEU A 44 -12.79 4.98 19.05
N HIS A 45 -11.75 5.76 18.80
CA HIS A 45 -10.99 5.73 17.55
C HIS A 45 -10.27 4.39 17.36
N ASP A 46 -9.70 3.80 18.41
CA ASP A 46 -9.10 2.46 18.34
C ASP A 46 -10.15 1.38 18.06
N THR A 47 -11.34 1.51 18.64
CA THR A 47 -12.47 0.60 18.42
C THR A 47 -12.94 0.66 16.97
N VAL A 48 -13.13 1.87 16.43
CA VAL A 48 -13.52 2.07 15.03
C VAL A 48 -12.45 1.53 14.08
N HIS A 49 -11.19 1.88 14.31
CA HIS A 49 -10.08 1.39 13.49
C HIS A 49 -9.99 -0.14 13.50
N ALA A 50 -10.10 -0.78 14.67
CA ALA A 50 -10.03 -2.24 14.78
C ALA A 50 -11.17 -2.93 14.01
N ARG A 51 -12.38 -2.37 14.03
CA ARG A 51 -13.52 -2.90 13.28
C ARG A 51 -13.36 -2.66 11.78
N LEU A 52 -12.84 -1.50 11.35
CA LEU A 52 -12.46 -1.26 9.95
C LEU A 52 -11.40 -2.24 9.45
N SER A 53 -10.41 -2.58 10.27
CA SER A 53 -9.45 -3.65 9.94
C SER A 53 -10.15 -5.01 9.75
N GLY A 54 -11.20 -5.29 10.52
CA GLY A 54 -12.05 -6.48 10.33
C GLY A 54 -12.84 -6.47 9.03
N VAL A 55 -13.41 -5.31 8.67
CA VAL A 55 -14.06 -5.09 7.37
C VAL A 55 -13.08 -5.33 6.23
N ASN A 56 -11.90 -4.71 6.28
CA ASN A 56 -10.84 -4.91 5.28
C ASN A 56 -10.46 -6.38 5.15
N ARG A 57 -10.24 -7.11 6.26
CA ARG A 57 -9.94 -8.54 6.22
C ARG A 57 -11.03 -9.36 5.54
N SER A 58 -12.29 -9.07 5.82
CA SER A 58 -13.43 -9.76 5.21
C SER A 58 -13.48 -9.52 3.70
N LEU A 59 -13.15 -8.30 3.26
CA LEU A 59 -13.13 -7.92 1.85
C LEU A 59 -11.92 -8.46 1.06
N ARG A 60 -10.87 -8.98 1.70
CA ARG A 60 -9.66 -9.49 0.98
C ARG A 60 -9.96 -10.68 0.07
N THR A 61 -11.05 -11.40 0.33
CA THR A 61 -11.44 -12.60 -0.42
C THR A 61 -12.56 -12.31 -1.42
N THR A 62 -13.41 -11.31 -1.17
CA THR A 62 -14.61 -11.03 -1.98
C THR A 62 -14.45 -9.86 -2.92
N LYS A 63 -13.72 -8.81 -2.52
CA LYS A 63 -13.55 -7.60 -3.32
C LYS A 63 -12.52 -7.84 -4.42
N GLY A 64 -12.87 -7.47 -5.65
CA GLY A 64 -12.00 -7.64 -6.82
C GLY A 64 -10.68 -6.86 -6.68
N GLY A 65 -9.61 -7.45 -7.21
CA GLY A 65 -8.24 -6.91 -7.13
C GLY A 65 -7.41 -7.56 -6.03
N LEU A 66 -6.11 -7.26 -6.06
CA LEU A 66 -5.12 -7.73 -5.11
C LEU A 66 -5.04 -6.77 -3.91
N PRO A 67 -5.39 -7.20 -2.68
CA PRO A 67 -5.28 -6.32 -1.52
C PRO A 67 -3.81 -6.09 -1.16
N VAL A 68 -3.37 -4.84 -1.21
CA VAL A 68 -2.02 -4.40 -0.85
C VAL A 68 -2.06 -3.39 0.29
N HIS A 69 -1.04 -3.45 1.16
CA HIS A 69 -0.84 -2.51 2.24
C HIS A 69 -0.18 -1.23 1.74
N ALA A 70 -1.01 -0.31 1.25
CA ALA A 70 -0.57 0.91 0.59
C ALA A 70 -1.54 2.06 0.87
N GLY A 71 -1.05 3.29 0.68
CA GLY A 71 -1.91 4.43 0.41
C GLY A 71 -2.09 4.60 -1.09
N ALA A 72 -3.22 5.16 -1.50
CA ALA A 72 -3.46 5.56 -2.88
C ALA A 72 -4.09 6.95 -2.93
N CYS A 73 -3.62 7.80 -3.82
CA CYS A 73 -4.15 9.16 -3.99
C CYS A 73 -4.05 9.63 -5.45
N LEU A 74 -4.92 10.53 -5.87
CA LEU A 74 -4.97 11.13 -7.19
C LEU A 74 -4.69 12.62 -7.12
N LEU A 75 -3.65 13.12 -7.81
CA LEU A 75 -3.40 14.56 -7.87
C LEU A 75 -4.46 15.28 -8.71
N PRO A 76 -4.83 16.53 -8.38
CA PRO A 76 -5.76 17.32 -9.19
C PRO A 76 -5.27 17.46 -10.64
N GLY A 77 -6.02 16.88 -11.59
CA GLY A 77 -5.67 16.88 -13.01
C GLY A 77 -4.35 16.15 -13.34
N GLY A 78 -3.80 15.40 -12.39
CA GLY A 78 -2.47 14.81 -12.46
C GLY A 78 -2.48 13.29 -12.29
N PRO A 79 -1.30 12.69 -12.07
CA PRO A 79 -1.16 11.25 -11.94
C PRO A 79 -1.74 10.72 -10.62
N GLY A 80 -2.19 9.45 -10.66
CA GLY A 80 -2.48 8.67 -9.47
C GLY A 80 -1.24 7.99 -8.89
N PHE A 81 -1.08 8.04 -7.58
CA PHE A 81 0.01 7.41 -6.85
C PHE A 81 -0.48 6.20 -6.08
N LEU A 82 0.32 5.14 -6.08
CA LEU A 82 0.28 4.08 -5.09
C LEU A 82 1.53 4.22 -4.20
N VAL A 83 1.32 4.48 -2.92
CA VAL A 83 2.36 4.69 -1.91
C VAL A 83 2.48 3.42 -1.07
N ALA A 84 3.48 2.59 -1.36
CA ALA A 84 3.66 1.26 -0.77
C ALA A 84 4.97 1.13 0.00
N GLY A 85 5.06 0.21 0.96
CA GLY A 85 6.23 0.11 1.83
C GLY A 85 5.93 -0.49 3.19
N ARG A 86 6.99 -0.77 3.94
CA ARG A 86 6.89 -1.42 5.26
C ARG A 86 6.11 -0.58 6.27
N THR A 87 5.66 -1.21 7.34
CA THR A 87 5.07 -0.47 8.48
C THR A 87 6.08 0.56 9.00
N GLY A 88 5.64 1.78 9.27
CA GLY A 88 6.52 2.86 9.75
C GLY A 88 7.30 3.61 8.67
N SER A 89 7.24 3.19 7.40
CA SER A 89 7.91 3.87 6.29
C SER A 89 7.38 5.29 5.98
N GLY A 90 6.24 5.67 6.57
CA GLY A 90 5.62 6.97 6.36
C GLY A 90 4.50 7.00 5.30
N LYS A 91 4.02 5.85 4.79
CA LYS A 91 2.92 5.78 3.78
C LYS A 91 1.71 6.66 4.11
N SER A 92 1.12 6.46 5.29
CA SER A 92 -0.09 7.17 5.69
C SER A 92 0.18 8.65 5.89
N SER A 93 1.35 9.00 6.49
CA SER A 93 1.77 10.39 6.63
C SER A 93 1.96 11.08 5.28
N LEU A 94 2.60 10.42 4.32
CA LEU A 94 2.84 10.96 2.99
C LEU A 94 1.55 11.08 2.18
N SER A 95 0.68 10.06 2.21
CA SER A 95 -0.62 10.10 1.54
C SER A 95 -1.49 11.23 2.09
N ALA A 96 -1.46 11.43 3.40
CA ALA A 96 -2.18 12.53 4.03
C ALA A 96 -1.58 13.90 3.67
N LEU A 97 -0.25 14.03 3.61
CA LEU A 97 0.41 15.26 3.13
C LEU A 97 0.03 15.59 1.68
N LEU A 98 0.05 14.60 0.78
CA LEU A 98 -0.38 14.79 -0.61
C LEU A 98 -1.83 15.29 -0.65
N ALA A 99 -2.70 14.72 0.19
CA ALA A 99 -4.11 15.13 0.25
C ALA A 99 -4.28 16.56 0.77
N THR A 100 -3.61 16.93 1.85
CA THR A 100 -3.81 18.23 2.51
C THR A 100 -3.01 19.38 1.90
N VAL A 101 -1.82 19.11 1.35
CA VAL A 101 -0.93 20.17 0.82
C VAL A 101 -1.10 20.33 -0.69
N TRP A 102 -1.27 19.24 -1.43
CA TRP A 102 -1.43 19.28 -2.89
C TRP A 102 -2.88 19.10 -3.35
N GLY A 103 -3.82 18.98 -2.40
CA GLY A 103 -5.22 18.74 -2.74
C GLY A 103 -5.43 17.39 -3.42
N ALA A 104 -4.58 16.39 -3.16
CA ALA A 104 -4.77 15.06 -3.72
C ALA A 104 -6.07 14.43 -3.18
N THR A 105 -6.80 13.74 -4.04
CA THR A 105 -7.96 12.94 -3.62
C THR A 105 -7.46 11.59 -3.11
N LEU A 106 -7.60 11.32 -1.82
CA LEU A 106 -7.23 10.04 -1.22
C LEU A 106 -8.21 8.95 -1.64
N VAL A 107 -7.73 7.74 -1.92
CA VAL A 107 -8.54 6.54 -2.16
C VAL A 107 -8.55 5.62 -0.95
N SER A 108 -7.38 5.37 -0.37
CA SER A 108 -7.20 4.59 0.86
C SER A 108 -5.83 4.91 1.46
N ASP A 109 -5.62 4.65 2.74
CA ASP A 109 -4.35 4.88 3.46
C ASP A 109 -3.73 3.60 4.08
N ASP A 110 -4.47 2.49 4.06
CA ASP A 110 -4.08 1.23 4.71
C ASP A 110 -4.20 0.02 3.79
N THR A 111 -5.38 -0.21 3.21
CA THR A 111 -5.64 -1.35 2.32
C THR A 111 -6.19 -0.82 1.00
N VAL A 112 -5.47 -1.10 -0.08
CA VAL A 112 -5.87 -0.80 -1.46
C VAL A 112 -6.12 -2.11 -2.18
N TRP A 113 -7.21 -2.20 -2.94
CA TRP A 113 -7.42 -3.29 -3.89
C TRP A 113 -6.90 -2.87 -5.24
N LEU A 114 -5.75 -3.44 -5.59
CA LEU A 114 -5.04 -3.13 -6.83
C LEU A 114 -5.50 -4.07 -7.94
N GLY A 115 -5.99 -3.53 -9.04
CA GLY A 115 -6.30 -4.29 -10.25
C GLY A 115 -5.69 -3.64 -11.48
N ALA A 116 -5.86 -4.28 -12.64
CA ALA A 116 -5.41 -3.74 -13.92
C ALA A 116 -5.97 -2.32 -14.18
N ALA A 117 -7.19 -2.01 -13.73
CA ALA A 117 -7.79 -0.68 -13.93
C ALA A 117 -7.25 0.42 -12.98
N GLY A 118 -6.56 0.05 -11.89
CA GLY A 118 -6.08 1.00 -10.88
C GLY A 118 -6.27 0.52 -9.44
N ALA A 119 -6.40 1.46 -8.52
CA ALA A 119 -6.56 1.26 -7.09
C ALA A 119 -8.02 1.50 -6.68
N ALA A 120 -8.55 0.63 -5.81
CA ALA A 120 -9.84 0.82 -5.15
C ALA A 120 -9.68 0.83 -3.62
N GLY A 121 -10.52 1.61 -2.95
CA GLY A 121 -10.58 1.74 -1.49
C GLY A 121 -11.97 1.43 -0.95
N ILE A 122 -12.11 1.55 0.37
CA ILE A 122 -13.39 1.38 1.07
C ILE A 122 -13.96 2.69 1.62
N GLY A 123 -13.28 3.83 1.41
CA GLY A 123 -13.68 5.13 1.96
C GLY A 123 -13.49 5.23 3.48
N ALA A 124 -12.50 4.53 4.03
CA ALA A 124 -12.16 4.63 5.45
C ALA A 124 -11.51 6.00 5.78
N PRO A 125 -11.69 6.51 7.02
CA PRO A 125 -11.00 7.71 7.48
C PRO A 125 -9.49 7.47 7.61
N LEU A 126 -8.71 8.56 7.55
CA LEU A 126 -7.27 8.54 7.75
C LEU A 126 -6.91 8.12 9.18
N ALA A 127 -5.95 7.21 9.33
CA ALA A 127 -5.40 6.82 10.62
C ALA A 127 -4.09 7.57 10.93
N LEU A 128 -4.19 8.64 11.70
CA LEU A 128 -3.05 9.48 12.10
C LEU A 128 -2.48 9.02 13.44
N ARG A 129 -1.15 9.09 13.58
CA ARG A 129 -0.41 8.75 14.82
C ARG A 129 0.39 9.97 15.31
N PRO A 130 0.79 10.00 16.59
CA PRO A 130 1.75 10.99 17.09
C PRO A 130 2.99 11.08 16.19
N GLY A 131 3.43 12.29 15.89
CA GLY A 131 4.52 12.56 14.95
C GLY A 131 4.09 12.66 13.48
N SER A 132 2.83 12.35 13.14
CA SER A 132 2.27 12.75 11.86
C SER A 132 2.28 14.29 11.73
N PRO A 133 2.60 14.85 10.56
CA PRO A 133 2.54 16.29 10.32
C PRO A 133 1.13 16.88 10.49
N LEU A 134 0.09 16.04 10.49
CA LEU A 134 -1.31 16.45 10.67
C LEU A 134 -1.85 16.17 12.07
N TRP A 135 -1.00 15.72 13.00
CA TRP A 135 -1.43 15.27 14.32
C TRP A 135 -2.14 16.37 15.13
N GLU A 136 -1.54 17.55 15.26
CA GLU A 136 -2.15 18.64 16.04
C GLU A 136 -3.44 19.15 15.41
N ARG A 137 -3.51 19.16 14.08
CA ARG A 137 -4.73 19.49 13.35
C ARG A 137 -5.85 18.48 13.66
N ALA A 138 -5.55 17.19 13.65
CA ALA A 138 -6.50 16.15 13.98
C ALA A 138 -6.92 16.20 15.46
N ARG A 139 -6.02 16.56 16.38
CA ARG A 139 -6.33 16.74 17.80
C ARG A 139 -7.28 17.90 18.08
N ALA A 140 -7.27 18.92 17.22
CA ALA A 140 -8.16 20.07 17.35
C ALA A 140 -9.60 19.79 16.86
N LEU A 141 -9.86 18.63 16.25
CA LEU A 141 -11.19 18.28 15.76
C LEU A 141 -12.18 18.01 16.90
N TRP A 142 -13.44 18.40 16.71
CA TRP A 142 -14.50 18.23 17.73
C TRP A 142 -14.73 16.77 18.15
N HIS A 143 -14.39 15.83 17.26
CA HIS A 143 -14.53 14.39 17.44
C HIS A 143 -13.20 13.70 17.78
N ALA A 144 -12.13 14.46 18.02
CA ALA A 144 -10.88 13.91 18.51
C ALA A 144 -11.12 13.18 19.85
N ASP A 145 -10.34 12.13 20.05
CA ASP A 145 -10.37 11.31 21.26
C ASP A 145 -8.97 11.30 21.89
N ASP A 146 -8.89 10.98 23.18
CA ASP A 146 -7.59 10.83 23.86
C ASP A 146 -7.02 9.44 23.52
N SER A 147 -6.40 9.35 22.35
CA SER A 147 -5.90 8.11 21.77
C SER A 147 -4.51 8.29 21.18
N ALA A 148 -3.73 7.21 21.14
CA ALA A 148 -2.48 7.13 20.38
C ALA A 148 -2.71 7.04 18.85
N ARG A 149 -3.98 7.04 18.42
CA ARG A 149 -4.38 7.10 17.02
C ARG A 149 -5.63 7.95 16.87
N LEU A 150 -5.58 8.89 15.95
CA LEU A 150 -6.73 9.71 15.58
C LEU A 150 -7.23 9.30 14.20
N LEU A 151 -8.53 9.15 14.10
CA LEU A 151 -9.26 9.01 12.86
C LEU A 151 -9.81 10.37 12.46
N ALA A 152 -9.58 10.75 11.21
CA ALA A 152 -10.10 11.99 10.65
C ALA A 152 -10.54 11.75 9.21
N ARG A 153 -11.65 12.35 8.80
CA ARG A 153 -11.98 12.40 7.38
C ARG A 153 -11.06 13.39 6.69
N THR A 154 -10.80 13.19 5.40
CA THR A 154 -9.98 14.13 4.62
C THR A 154 -10.59 15.53 4.61
N VAL A 155 -11.92 15.64 4.51
CA VAL A 155 -12.64 16.93 4.55
C VAL A 155 -12.49 17.67 5.87
N ASP A 156 -12.34 16.97 7.00
CA ASP A 156 -12.09 17.62 8.30
C ASP A 156 -10.67 18.21 8.38
N LEU A 157 -9.78 17.77 7.49
CA LEU A 157 -8.42 18.23 7.35
C LEU A 157 -8.25 19.17 6.14
N GLU A 158 -9.34 19.78 5.66
CA GLU A 158 -9.39 20.64 4.46
C GLU A 158 -8.76 20.01 3.21
N ALA A 159 -8.85 18.68 3.08
CA ALA A 159 -8.52 17.95 1.87
C ALA A 159 -9.79 17.53 1.11
N PRO A 160 -9.70 17.20 -0.20
CA PRO A 160 -10.84 16.69 -0.95
C PRO A 160 -11.46 15.43 -0.31
N PRO A 161 -12.77 15.18 -0.53
CA PRO A 161 -13.40 13.95 -0.07
C PRO A 161 -12.71 12.72 -0.68
N VAL A 162 -12.67 11.62 0.06
CA VAL A 162 -12.10 10.36 -0.43
C VAL A 162 -12.83 9.86 -1.67
N ALA A 163 -12.09 9.36 -2.66
CA ALA A 163 -12.63 8.62 -3.79
C ALA A 163 -12.62 7.11 -3.51
N LEU A 164 -13.53 6.37 -4.15
CA LEU A 164 -13.55 4.91 -4.00
C LEU A 164 -12.63 4.18 -4.97
N ALA A 165 -12.19 4.86 -6.04
CA ALA A 165 -11.24 4.32 -7.00
C ALA A 165 -10.46 5.44 -7.70
N ALA A 166 -9.24 5.12 -8.13
CA ALA A 166 -8.43 5.95 -9.00
C ALA A 166 -7.50 5.09 -9.87
N ARG A 167 -7.10 5.64 -11.01
CA ARG A 167 -5.99 5.12 -11.81
C ARG A 167 -4.70 5.16 -10.97
N VAL A 168 -3.78 4.23 -11.25
CA VAL A 168 -2.42 4.24 -10.69
C VAL A 168 -1.44 4.49 -11.83
N ASP A 169 -0.64 5.53 -11.68
CA ASP A 169 0.32 6.05 -12.66
C ASP A 169 1.77 5.98 -12.20
N ARG A 170 1.96 6.01 -10.88
CA ARG A 170 3.25 6.13 -10.23
C ARG A 170 3.27 5.25 -8.99
N LEU A 171 4.38 4.56 -8.80
CA LEU A 171 4.66 3.80 -7.58
C LEU A 171 5.67 4.56 -6.75
N LEU A 172 5.35 4.78 -5.47
CA LEU A 172 6.24 5.47 -4.55
C LEU A 172 6.50 4.59 -3.33
N PHE A 173 7.78 4.42 -3.01
CA PHE A 173 8.24 3.61 -1.89
C PHE A 173 8.93 4.50 -0.84
N PRO A 174 8.17 5.12 0.08
CA PRO A 174 8.72 6.01 1.08
C PRO A 174 9.57 5.29 2.12
N THR A 175 10.47 6.04 2.74
CA THR A 175 11.16 5.70 3.98
C THR A 175 11.40 7.00 4.74
N TYR A 176 10.73 7.15 5.89
CA TYR A 176 11.03 8.26 6.80
C TYR A 176 12.42 8.06 7.41
N GLN A 177 13.35 8.96 7.09
CA GLN A 177 14.74 8.89 7.54
C GLN A 177 15.24 10.30 7.86
N PRO A 178 15.27 10.69 9.15
CA PRO A 178 15.81 11.98 9.58
C PRO A 178 17.22 12.23 9.03
N GLY A 179 17.45 13.44 8.52
CA GLY A 179 18.73 13.85 7.94
C GLY A 179 19.02 13.35 6.52
N THR A 180 18.12 12.60 5.88
CA THR A 180 18.33 12.10 4.51
C THR A 180 17.17 12.51 3.60
N ALA A 181 17.48 13.33 2.58
CA ALA A 181 16.57 13.68 1.50
C ALA A 181 17.12 13.11 0.18
N GLN A 182 16.59 11.98 -0.25
CA GLN A 182 17.05 11.29 -1.45
C GLN A 182 15.87 10.68 -2.20
N LEU A 183 15.91 10.78 -3.52
CA LEU A 183 15.01 10.07 -4.41
C LEU A 183 15.81 9.26 -5.42
N ALA A 184 15.38 8.04 -5.68
CA ALA A 184 15.96 7.18 -6.69
C ALA A 184 14.85 6.49 -7.50
N CYS A 185 14.92 6.60 -8.82
CA CYS A 185 14.08 5.79 -9.70
C CYS A 185 14.43 4.30 -9.52
N LEU A 186 13.41 3.45 -9.49
CA LEU A 186 13.57 2.01 -9.30
C LEU A 186 13.36 1.28 -10.64
N PRO A 187 14.20 0.28 -10.94
CA PRO A 187 13.89 -0.72 -11.96
C PRO A 187 12.56 -1.43 -11.65
N ALA A 188 11.84 -1.83 -12.70
CA ALA A 188 10.54 -2.50 -12.57
C ALA A 188 10.63 -3.77 -11.69
N ALA A 189 11.67 -4.58 -11.86
CA ALA A 189 11.88 -5.78 -11.06
C ALA A 189 12.04 -5.50 -9.55
N GLU A 190 12.74 -4.41 -9.18
CA GLU A 190 12.87 -4.00 -7.79
C GLU A 190 11.53 -3.46 -7.22
N ALA A 191 10.83 -2.64 -8.00
CA ALA A 191 9.52 -2.12 -7.63
C ALA A 191 8.50 -3.27 -7.43
N PHE A 192 8.56 -4.29 -8.27
CA PHE A 192 7.74 -5.50 -8.16
C PHE A 192 8.01 -6.24 -6.84
N GLY A 193 9.27 -6.49 -6.50
CA GLY A 193 9.64 -7.11 -5.22
C GLY A 193 9.15 -6.32 -4.00
N ARG A 194 9.30 -4.99 -4.02
CA ARG A 194 8.84 -4.11 -2.93
C ARG A 194 7.31 -4.11 -2.79
N LEU A 195 6.58 -4.06 -3.92
CA LEU A 195 5.12 -4.03 -3.91
C LEU A 195 4.53 -5.40 -3.55
N ALA A 196 5.12 -6.49 -4.03
CA ALA A 196 4.73 -7.86 -3.66
C ALA A 196 4.88 -8.11 -2.15
N GLY A 197 5.94 -7.55 -1.54
CA GLY A 197 6.13 -7.52 -0.09
C GLY A 197 5.01 -6.81 0.69
N SER A 198 4.17 -6.02 0.01
CA SER A 198 3.04 -5.31 0.59
C SER A 198 1.71 -6.05 0.43
N VAL A 199 1.66 -7.20 -0.24
CA VAL A 199 0.40 -7.93 -0.46
C VAL A 199 -0.12 -8.54 0.84
N LEU A 200 -1.43 -8.44 1.08
CA LEU A 200 -2.11 -8.75 2.34
C LEU A 200 -2.80 -10.12 2.36
N ARG A 201 -2.57 -10.95 1.34
CA ARG A 201 -3.08 -12.33 1.24
C ARG A 201 -2.07 -13.21 0.52
N ARG A 202 -2.28 -14.53 0.57
CA ARG A 202 -1.53 -15.46 -0.29
C ARG A 202 -1.89 -15.21 -1.75
N CYS A 203 -0.88 -15.07 -2.59
CA CYS A 203 -1.06 -14.78 -4.01
C CYS A 203 -0.91 -16.03 -4.86
N GLY A 204 -1.81 -16.19 -5.82
CA GLY A 204 -1.61 -17.11 -6.94
C GLY A 204 -0.73 -16.51 -8.03
N GLU A 205 -0.49 -17.30 -9.07
CA GLU A 205 0.24 -16.87 -10.26
C GLU A 205 -0.43 -15.68 -10.95
N ARG A 206 -1.75 -15.73 -11.11
CA ARG A 206 -2.52 -14.64 -11.70
C ARG A 206 -2.38 -13.32 -10.93
N ASP A 207 -2.43 -13.36 -9.60
CA ASP A 207 -2.24 -12.16 -8.77
C ASP A 207 -0.85 -11.53 -9.01
N MET A 208 0.18 -12.36 -9.17
CA MET A 208 1.53 -11.89 -9.45
C MET A 208 1.68 -11.35 -10.88
N MET A 209 0.94 -11.88 -11.85
CA MET A 209 0.91 -11.33 -13.21
C MET A 209 0.21 -9.97 -13.24
N ASP A 210 -0.95 -9.85 -12.60
CA ASP A 210 -1.67 -8.58 -12.49
C ASP A 210 -0.79 -7.51 -11.80
N LEU A 211 -0.05 -7.93 -10.78
CA LEU A 211 0.91 -7.06 -10.10
C LEU A 211 2.08 -6.64 -11.00
N ALA A 212 2.63 -7.58 -11.77
CA ALA A 212 3.72 -7.30 -12.71
C ALA A 212 3.27 -6.36 -13.83
N GLU A 213 2.05 -6.50 -14.35
CA GLU A 213 1.47 -5.60 -15.34
C GLU A 213 1.37 -4.16 -14.80
N VAL A 214 0.89 -4.00 -13.56
CA VAL A 214 0.86 -2.68 -12.90
C VAL A 214 2.26 -2.09 -12.75
N VAL A 215 3.25 -2.91 -12.36
CA VAL A 215 4.61 -2.42 -12.17
C VAL A 215 5.28 -2.08 -13.51
N GLY A 216 5.07 -2.88 -14.55
CA GLY A 216 5.66 -2.66 -15.88
C GLY A 216 5.17 -1.38 -16.55
N ARG A 217 3.99 -0.86 -16.18
CA ARG A 217 3.42 0.37 -16.76
C ARG A 217 3.58 1.62 -15.88
N CYS A 218 4.07 1.50 -14.66
CA CYS A 218 4.11 2.61 -13.70
C CYS A 218 5.57 2.93 -13.33
N PRO A 219 6.08 4.14 -13.61
CA PRO A 219 7.37 4.56 -13.09
C PRO A 219 7.36 4.46 -11.56
N ALA A 220 8.46 3.94 -11.03
CA ALA A 220 8.62 3.69 -9.62
C ALA A 220 9.78 4.51 -9.05
N ALA A 221 9.62 5.02 -7.84
CA ALA A 221 10.70 5.68 -7.11
C ALA A 221 10.72 5.25 -5.64
N ALA A 222 11.92 5.11 -5.10
CA ALA A 222 12.16 5.09 -3.66
C ALA A 222 12.46 6.50 -3.19
N ILE A 223 11.87 6.91 -2.07
CA ILE A 223 12.10 8.22 -1.48
C ILE A 223 12.47 8.07 -0.01
N ALA A 224 13.64 8.57 0.37
CA ALA A 224 14.03 8.80 1.75
C ALA A 224 13.87 10.29 2.06
N TYR A 225 13.17 10.63 3.14
CA TYR A 225 12.90 12.03 3.47
C TYR A 225 12.97 12.31 4.98
N PRO A 226 13.48 13.49 5.39
CA PRO A 226 13.62 13.88 6.79
C PRO A 226 12.34 14.53 7.36
N ASP A 227 11.53 15.15 6.50
CA ASP A 227 10.37 15.94 6.86
C ASP A 227 9.38 16.08 5.69
N ALA A 228 8.25 16.73 5.96
CA ALA A 228 7.18 16.92 5.00
C ALA A 228 7.61 17.75 3.78
N GLU A 229 8.32 18.85 3.98
CA GLU A 229 8.71 19.77 2.91
C GLU A 229 9.65 19.09 1.91
N ALA A 230 10.69 18.42 2.41
CA ALA A 230 11.61 17.68 1.58
C ALA A 230 10.92 16.54 0.81
N SER A 231 9.96 15.85 1.43
CA SER A 231 9.21 14.79 0.74
C SER A 231 8.40 15.30 -0.46
N LEU A 232 7.71 16.43 -0.30
CA LEU A 232 6.91 17.03 -1.36
C LEU A 232 7.81 17.60 -2.46
N ARG A 233 8.90 18.29 -2.11
CA ARG A 233 9.87 18.81 -3.09
C ARG A 233 10.43 17.69 -3.98
N LEU A 234 10.92 16.60 -3.37
CA LEU A 234 11.47 15.46 -4.12
C LEU A 234 10.43 14.83 -5.06
N ILE A 235 9.18 14.69 -4.63
CA ILE A 235 8.11 14.15 -5.49
C ILE A 235 7.82 15.11 -6.65
N SER A 236 7.82 16.43 -6.41
CA SER A 236 7.62 17.43 -7.46
C SER A 236 8.72 17.36 -8.51
N GLU A 237 9.99 17.36 -8.07
CA GLU A 237 11.15 17.22 -8.96
C GLU A 237 11.08 15.92 -9.78
N TRP A 238 10.67 14.82 -9.15
CA TRP A 238 10.50 13.54 -9.84
C TRP A 238 9.38 13.56 -10.89
N LEU A 239 8.25 14.21 -10.59
CA LEU A 239 7.14 14.39 -11.53
C LEU A 239 7.54 15.20 -12.75
N GLU A 240 8.36 16.24 -12.58
CA GLU A 240 8.89 17.06 -13.67
C GLU A 240 9.91 16.31 -14.52
N ALA A 241 10.79 15.53 -13.88
CA ALA A 241 11.86 14.80 -14.58
C ALA A 241 11.38 13.53 -15.29
N THR A 242 10.26 12.94 -14.86
CA THR A 242 9.83 11.62 -15.32
C THR A 242 8.53 11.71 -16.11
N PRO A 243 8.57 11.64 -17.45
CA PRO A 243 7.37 11.62 -18.29
C PRO A 243 6.52 10.37 -18.01
N ALA A 244 5.34 10.27 -18.63
CA ALA A 244 4.53 9.05 -18.56
C ALA A 244 5.39 7.82 -18.95
N ALA A 245 5.18 6.69 -18.26
CA ALA A 245 5.98 5.48 -18.48
C ALA A 245 5.95 5.04 -19.94
N VAL A 246 7.10 4.56 -20.40
CA VAL A 246 7.15 3.59 -21.49
C VAL A 246 6.85 2.23 -20.85
N PRO A 247 5.79 1.51 -21.27
CA PRO A 247 5.50 0.19 -20.73
C PRO A 247 6.68 -0.75 -20.94
N VAL A 248 7.11 -1.41 -19.87
CA VAL A 248 8.06 -2.51 -19.90
C VAL A 248 7.32 -3.77 -20.33
N GLU A 249 7.91 -4.54 -21.25
CA GLU A 249 7.35 -5.82 -21.65
C GLU A 249 7.45 -6.82 -20.50
N VAL A 250 6.29 -7.31 -20.06
CA VAL A 250 6.20 -8.31 -18.99
C VAL A 250 6.06 -9.68 -19.64
N GLN A 251 7.08 -10.54 -19.46
CA GLN A 251 7.06 -11.89 -20.00
C GLN A 251 7.02 -12.92 -18.88
N HIS A 252 6.10 -13.89 -19.00
CA HIS A 252 6.07 -15.05 -18.13
C HIS A 252 7.19 -16.03 -18.52
N LEU A 253 7.94 -16.50 -17.53
CA LEU A 253 8.96 -17.53 -17.78
C LEU A 253 8.34 -18.92 -17.81
N ASP A 254 8.56 -19.65 -18.90
CA ASP A 254 8.12 -21.03 -19.02
C ASP A 254 8.77 -21.89 -17.92
N THR A 255 7.94 -22.70 -17.26
CA THR A 255 8.38 -23.74 -16.33
C THR A 255 9.43 -24.68 -16.90
N SER A 256 9.48 -24.88 -18.23
CA SER A 256 10.52 -25.67 -18.90
C SER A 256 11.91 -25.00 -18.77
N MET A 257 11.98 -23.68 -18.91
CA MET A 257 13.22 -22.90 -18.73
C MET A 257 13.70 -22.94 -17.28
N LEU A 258 12.76 -22.82 -16.33
CA LEU A 258 13.08 -22.92 -14.91
C LEU A 258 13.61 -24.31 -14.55
N ARG A 259 12.98 -25.38 -15.07
CA ARG A 259 13.48 -26.76 -14.93
C ARG A 259 14.88 -26.93 -15.51
N ALA A 260 15.12 -26.39 -16.70
CA ALA A 260 16.42 -26.45 -17.36
C ALA A 260 17.51 -25.74 -16.53
N ALA A 261 17.14 -24.70 -15.78
CA ALA A 261 18.01 -24.02 -14.82
C ALA A 261 18.14 -24.75 -13.46
N GLY A 262 17.63 -25.98 -13.33
CA GLY A 262 17.67 -26.76 -12.08
C GLY A 262 16.70 -26.28 -11.01
N LEU A 263 15.85 -25.29 -11.32
CA LEU A 263 14.84 -24.77 -10.40
C LEU A 263 13.64 -25.72 -10.38
N GLY A 264 13.28 -26.19 -9.20
CA GLY A 264 12.11 -27.07 -9.02
C GLY A 264 10.80 -26.47 -9.57
N LEU A 265 9.82 -27.33 -9.88
CA LEU A 265 8.51 -27.01 -10.49
C LEU A 265 7.68 -25.95 -9.73
N GLU A 266 8.08 -25.64 -8.51
CA GLU A 266 7.43 -24.71 -7.61
C GLU A 266 7.89 -23.26 -7.80
N VAL A 267 8.94 -23.04 -8.59
CA VAL A 267 9.39 -21.69 -8.94
C VAL A 267 8.55 -21.16 -10.09
N ARG A 268 8.26 -19.87 -10.04
CA ARG A 268 7.71 -19.10 -11.15
C ARG A 268 8.59 -17.88 -11.39
N GLY A 269 8.47 -17.26 -12.56
CA GLY A 269 9.27 -16.09 -12.86
C GLY A 269 8.61 -15.10 -13.82
N VAL A 270 8.90 -13.82 -13.60
CA VAL A 270 8.52 -12.71 -14.47
C VAL A 270 9.79 -12.04 -14.96
N ARG A 271 9.85 -11.74 -16.25
CA ARG A 271 10.90 -10.91 -16.83
C ARG A 271 10.40 -9.48 -17.05
N PHE A 272 11.27 -8.54 -16.71
CA PHE A 272 11.16 -7.10 -16.96
C PHE A 272 12.43 -6.67 -17.72
N ASP A 273 12.35 -6.57 -19.04
CA ASP A 273 13.53 -6.34 -19.90
C ASP A 273 14.64 -7.38 -19.64
N ASP A 274 15.83 -6.94 -19.19
CA ASP A 274 16.97 -7.81 -18.86
C ASP A 274 16.90 -8.36 -17.42
N ASP A 275 15.97 -7.89 -16.59
CA ASP A 275 15.83 -8.32 -15.21
C ASP A 275 14.78 -9.43 -15.08
N VAL A 276 15.01 -10.37 -14.16
CA VAL A 276 14.05 -11.43 -13.85
C VAL A 276 13.78 -11.49 -12.37
N VAL A 277 12.50 -11.59 -12.02
CA VAL A 277 12.07 -11.88 -10.66
C VAL A 277 11.51 -13.28 -10.60
N LEU A 278 12.16 -14.13 -9.80
CA LEU A 278 11.69 -15.46 -9.47
C LEU A 278 10.92 -15.41 -8.15
N TRP A 279 9.86 -16.19 -8.02
CA TRP A 279 9.17 -16.37 -6.74
C TRP A 279 8.80 -17.82 -6.48
N ARG A 280 8.84 -18.20 -5.21
CA ARG A 280 8.34 -19.48 -4.69
C ARG A 280 7.10 -19.21 -3.83
N PRO A 281 5.87 -19.44 -4.35
CA PRO A 281 4.63 -19.16 -3.63
C PRO A 281 4.56 -19.81 -2.25
N GLN A 282 5.01 -21.06 -2.13
CA GLN A 282 4.95 -21.87 -0.91
C GLN A 282 5.80 -21.27 0.22
N LEU A 283 6.89 -20.58 -0.14
CA LEU A 283 7.84 -20.00 0.81
C LEU A 283 7.66 -18.49 0.99
N GLY A 284 6.80 -17.83 0.20
CA GLY A 284 6.71 -16.37 0.17
C GLY A 284 8.05 -15.69 -0.13
N ARG A 285 8.94 -16.35 -0.88
CA ARG A 285 10.28 -15.82 -1.20
C ARG A 285 10.35 -15.32 -2.62
N MET A 286 10.99 -14.17 -2.80
CA MET A 286 11.25 -13.58 -4.11
C MET A 286 12.75 -13.34 -4.28
N LEU A 287 13.23 -13.57 -5.50
CA LEU A 287 14.61 -13.38 -5.88
C LEU A 287 14.66 -12.51 -7.13
N HIS A 288 15.35 -11.38 -7.05
CA HIS A 288 15.62 -10.54 -8.19
C HIS A 288 17.01 -10.89 -8.78
N LEU A 289 17.01 -11.32 -10.03
CA LEU A 289 18.18 -11.61 -10.85
C LEU A 289 18.37 -10.47 -11.87
N ARG A 290 19.36 -9.62 -11.61
CA ARG A 290 19.63 -8.45 -12.45
C ARG A 290 20.42 -8.86 -13.70
N GLY A 291 20.00 -8.40 -14.88
CA GLY A 291 20.72 -8.64 -16.13
C GLY A 291 20.78 -10.12 -16.58
N TRP A 292 19.77 -10.92 -16.24
CA TRP A 292 19.71 -12.32 -16.64
C TRP A 292 19.25 -12.47 -18.10
N LEU A 293 20.24 -12.36 -19.00
CA LEU A 293 20.06 -12.51 -20.44
C LEU A 293 19.39 -13.84 -20.78
N GLY A 294 18.31 -13.79 -21.57
CA GLY A 294 17.62 -14.98 -22.05
C GLY A 294 18.58 -15.94 -22.75
N GLY A 295 18.70 -17.17 -22.23
CA GLY A 295 19.61 -18.19 -22.76
C GLY A 295 20.91 -18.37 -21.97
N SER A 296 21.19 -17.53 -20.95
CA SER A 296 22.23 -17.83 -19.97
C SER A 296 21.78 -19.00 -19.09
N LEU A 297 22.19 -20.21 -19.48
CA LEU A 297 22.12 -21.39 -18.63
C LEU A 297 22.98 -21.14 -17.40
N CYS A 298 22.36 -20.70 -16.30
CA CYS A 298 23.02 -20.67 -15.00
C CYS A 298 23.34 -22.13 -14.66
N HIS A 299 24.62 -22.48 -14.62
CA HIS A 299 25.09 -23.79 -14.13
C HIS A 299 24.92 -23.95 -12.60
N THR A 300 24.27 -23.00 -11.93
CA THR A 300 23.99 -23.02 -10.48
C THR A 300 22.62 -23.64 -10.21
N PRO A 301 22.55 -24.88 -9.69
CA PRO A 301 21.30 -25.64 -9.58
C PRO A 301 20.53 -25.40 -8.26
N ALA A 302 21.10 -24.69 -7.29
CA ALA A 302 20.49 -24.53 -5.97
C ALA A 302 19.87 -23.14 -5.75
N TRP A 303 18.61 -23.12 -5.32
CA TRP A 303 17.90 -21.90 -4.93
C TRP A 303 18.64 -21.12 -3.84
N GLU A 304 19.31 -21.80 -2.90
CA GLU A 304 20.11 -21.12 -1.87
C GLU A 304 21.31 -20.35 -2.46
N GLU A 305 21.97 -20.88 -3.49
CA GLU A 305 23.11 -20.21 -4.14
C GLU A 305 22.66 -19.02 -4.99
N LEU A 306 21.53 -19.17 -5.69
CA LEU A 306 20.89 -18.06 -6.39
C LEU A 306 20.42 -16.98 -5.40
N ALA A 307 19.86 -17.38 -4.26
CA ALA A 307 19.47 -16.45 -3.19
C ALA A 307 20.67 -15.75 -2.53
N ALA A 308 21.83 -16.39 -2.46
CA ALA A 308 23.05 -15.78 -1.92
C ALA A 308 23.66 -14.72 -2.86
N SER A 309 23.35 -14.79 -4.17
CA SER A 309 23.89 -13.89 -5.20
C SER A 309 22.93 -12.78 -5.62
N GLY A 310 21.63 -12.93 -5.39
CA GLY A 310 20.61 -11.93 -5.73
C GLY A 310 20.09 -11.12 -4.54
N PHE A 311 19.25 -10.12 -4.83
CA PHE A 311 18.49 -9.43 -3.79
C PHE A 311 17.30 -10.30 -3.36
N VAL A 312 17.27 -10.69 -2.08
CA VAL A 312 16.16 -11.47 -1.51
C VAL A 312 15.14 -10.50 -0.91
N GLY A 313 14.02 -10.31 -1.61
CA GLY A 313 12.82 -9.74 -1.01
C GLY A 313 12.18 -10.78 -0.08
N GLN A 314 12.24 -10.56 1.23
CA GLN A 314 11.42 -11.34 2.16
C GLN A 314 10.02 -10.75 2.22
N GLN A 315 9.00 -11.56 1.92
CA GLN A 315 7.67 -11.31 2.47
C GLN A 315 7.79 -11.62 3.97
N GLU A 316 7.59 -10.63 4.83
CA GLU A 316 7.58 -10.86 6.29
C GLU A 316 6.60 -11.99 6.59
N GLU A 317 7.06 -13.09 7.21
CA GLU A 317 6.20 -14.12 7.78
C GLU A 317 5.32 -13.44 8.83
N ARG A 318 4.11 -13.03 8.44
CA ARG A 318 3.12 -12.56 9.39
C ARG A 318 2.47 -13.78 10.01
N SER A 319 2.71 -13.98 11.30
CA SER A 319 1.91 -14.89 12.10
C SER A 319 0.46 -14.45 12.00
N ASP A 320 -0.41 -15.36 11.56
CA ASP A 320 -1.85 -15.19 11.66
C ASP A 320 -2.20 -15.15 13.16
N ALA A 321 -2.31 -13.94 13.72
CA ALA A 321 -2.70 -13.67 15.11
C ALA A 321 -3.84 -12.65 15.16
#